data_AF-A0A2N2T1Q9-F1
#
_entry.id   AF-A0A2N2T1Q9-F1
#
_cell.length_a   1.000
_cell.length_b   1.000
_cell.length_c   1.000
_cell.angle_alpha   90.00
_cell.angle_beta   90.00
_cell.angle_gamma   90.00
#
_symmetry.space_group_name_H-M   'P 1'
#
loop_
_entity.id
_entity.type
_entity.pdbx_description
1 polymer ?
#
loop_
_entity_poly.entity_id
_entity_poly.type
_entity_poly.pdbx_seq_one_letter_code
_entity_poly.pdbx_strand_id
1 'polypeptide(L)'
;AILNIKEYADSSWPGMLNGLKYLEFEYIVTHSFTPMSRYASMKALERTKGAMLSSEDKAVSQIVELDFAMDQLASGNFVLGQYHFNMAVFASGQEELYNNVSQARAQLSGASFVTVKEDVAISAAFYAQLPCNWRFRPRIANLSSLNFLGLCPLHNFATGKPHFNPWGPSVSILQTLNNQAYHFNFHATKPHEYSLGEKAIANTMVIGKSGTGKTALINFLLAQVQKIQPEPTIFFFDKDRGAEIFIRACGGRYFTLEKGRPTGFNPLQCENTPENEQFLVELVQTLCGKEKYSPSEQEDLIRAVRAILDTPLHLRTMTNLQKSLPNMGENSLFECISVWCKGGPAAWVFDNPRDNIDFSGSNIIGFDYTEIIEDGKTREPIIQYLLHRMESLIDGRPFIYVMDEFWKVLEGKGGLKDFAK
;
A
#
# COMPACT_ATOMS: atom_id res chain seq x y z
N ALA A 1 19.95 9.85 32.20
CA ALA A 1 19.31 9.49 33.49
C ALA A 1 18.79 8.07 33.42
N ILE A 2 18.63 7.36 34.53
CA ILE A 2 18.02 6.02 34.53
C ILE A 2 16.71 6.05 35.31
N LEU A 3 15.65 5.57 34.68
CA LEU A 3 14.34 5.34 35.28
C LEU A 3 14.17 3.86 35.61
N ASN A 4 13.46 3.61 36.70
CA ASN A 4 13.12 2.27 37.17
C ASN A 4 11.66 2.24 37.65
N ILE A 5 11.09 1.05 37.79
CA ILE A 5 9.74 0.85 38.31
C ILE A 5 9.83 0.73 39.84
N LYS A 6 9.08 1.58 40.52
CA LYS A 6 8.86 1.51 41.96
C LYS A 6 7.68 0.60 42.29
N GLU A 7 6.56 0.79 41.60
CA GLU A 7 5.34 -0.02 41.75
C GLU A 7 4.83 -0.41 40.36
N TYR A 8 4.46 -1.69 40.22
CA TYR A 8 3.98 -2.27 38.97
C TYR A 8 2.48 -2.05 38.81
N ALA A 9 2.00 -2.02 37.57
CA ALA A 9 0.56 -1.99 37.29
C ALA A 9 -0.14 -3.25 37.80
N ASP A 10 -1.41 -3.11 38.21
CA ASP A 10 -2.24 -4.22 38.72
C ASP A 10 -2.50 -5.33 37.68
N SER A 11 -2.39 -4.99 36.40
CA SER A 11 -2.53 -5.94 35.30
C SER A 11 -1.52 -5.67 34.19
N SER A 12 -1.24 -6.70 33.39
CA SER A 12 -0.32 -6.62 32.26
C SER A 12 -0.93 -7.24 31.01
N TRP A 13 -0.72 -6.61 29.85
CA TRP A 13 -1.16 -7.12 28.55
C TRP A 13 -0.13 -6.80 27.47
N PRO A 14 -0.07 -7.57 26.36
CA PRO A 14 0.81 -7.28 25.25
C PRO A 14 0.62 -5.85 24.73
N GLY A 15 1.71 -5.07 24.71
CA GLY A 15 1.71 -3.71 24.18
C GLY A 15 1.39 -2.60 25.18
N MET A 16 1.24 -2.89 26.47
CA MET A 16 1.03 -1.86 27.51
C MET A 16 2.16 -0.81 27.55
N LEU A 17 3.38 -1.17 27.10
CA LEU A 17 4.52 -0.25 26.99
C LEU A 17 4.74 0.33 25.58
N ASN A 18 3.80 0.15 24.64
CA ASN A 18 3.96 0.67 23.27
C ASN A 18 4.06 2.20 23.23
N GLY A 19 3.51 2.92 24.21
CA GLY A 19 3.63 4.37 24.33
C GLY A 19 5.08 4.85 24.35
N LEU A 20 6.01 4.05 24.90
CA LEU A 20 7.44 4.36 24.89
C LEU A 20 8.01 4.48 23.47
N LYS A 21 7.49 3.72 22.51
CA LYS A 21 8.00 3.68 21.13
C LYS A 21 7.72 4.95 20.34
N TYR A 22 6.84 5.81 20.84
CA TYR A 22 6.48 7.10 20.26
C TYR A 22 7.29 8.26 20.87
N LEU A 23 8.19 7.99 21.82
CA LEU A 23 9.05 9.02 22.39
C LEU A 23 10.06 9.49 21.35
N GLU A 24 10.16 10.80 21.16
CA GLU A 24 10.98 11.45 20.12
C GLU A 24 12.40 11.78 20.62
N PHE A 25 12.97 10.94 21.48
CA PHE A 25 14.33 11.10 22.00
C PHE A 25 15.00 9.74 22.18
N GLU A 26 16.34 9.75 22.26
CA GLU A 26 17.12 8.54 22.42
C GLU A 26 16.96 7.94 23.83
N TYR A 27 16.68 6.64 23.88
CA TYR A 27 16.61 5.88 25.12
C TYR A 27 16.95 4.40 24.88
N ILE A 28 17.30 3.71 25.96
CA ILE A 28 17.44 2.24 26.00
C ILE A 28 16.50 1.73 27.08
N VAL A 29 15.57 0.84 26.71
CA VAL A 29 14.77 0.07 27.69
C VAL A 29 15.38 -1.31 27.82
N THR A 30 15.72 -1.71 29.04
CA THR A 30 16.21 -3.06 29.33
C THR A 30 15.16 -3.84 30.10
N HIS A 31 14.83 -5.02 29.58
CA HIS A 31 14.07 -6.04 30.29
C HIS A 31 14.98 -7.24 30.56
N SER A 32 14.95 -7.79 31.77
CA SER A 32 15.67 -9.01 32.10
C SER A 32 14.79 -9.91 32.97
N PHE A 33 14.80 -11.21 32.70
CA PHE A 33 13.97 -12.19 33.40
C PHE A 33 14.81 -13.43 33.71
N THR A 34 14.86 -13.82 35.00
CA THR A 34 15.53 -15.04 35.46
C THR A 34 14.47 -16.01 36.00
N PRO A 35 14.15 -17.10 35.29
CA PRO A 35 13.22 -18.11 35.80
C PRO A 35 13.69 -18.69 37.13
N MET A 36 12.77 -18.89 38.07
CA MET A 36 13.03 -19.54 39.34
C MET A 36 12.63 -21.01 39.30
N SER A 37 13.28 -21.84 40.11
CA SER A 37 12.85 -23.23 40.28
C SER A 37 11.44 -23.29 40.88
N ARG A 38 10.66 -24.32 40.57
CA ARG A 38 9.29 -24.49 41.12
C ARG A 38 9.26 -24.36 42.65
N TYR A 39 10.23 -24.96 43.34
CA TYR A 39 10.37 -24.86 44.79
C TYR A 39 10.58 -23.42 45.26
N ALA A 40 11.50 -22.68 44.64
CA ALA A 40 11.77 -21.29 45.00
C ALA A 40 10.56 -20.38 44.69
N SER A 41 9.85 -20.65 43.60
CA SER A 41 8.64 -19.95 43.18
C SER A 41 7.47 -20.16 44.16
N MET A 42 7.21 -21.41 44.57
CA MET A 42 6.20 -21.74 45.58
C MET A 42 6.49 -21.02 46.89
N LYS A 43 7.74 -21.13 47.38
CA LYS A 43 8.18 -20.46 48.61
C LYS A 43 8.02 -18.94 48.55
N ALA A 44 8.25 -18.34 47.37
CA ALA A 44 8.07 -16.90 47.19
C ALA A 44 6.59 -16.49 47.29
N LEU A 45 5.67 -17.23 46.66
CA LEU A 45 4.23 -16.98 46.72
C LEU A 45 3.67 -17.23 48.13
N GLU A 46 4.05 -18.33 48.79
CA GLU A 46 3.68 -18.63 50.17
C GLU A 46 4.10 -17.52 51.13
N ARG A 47 5.33 -17.00 50.97
CA ARG A 47 5.82 -15.89 51.78
C ARG A 47 5.00 -14.63 51.56
N THR A 48 4.66 -14.30 50.32
CA THR A 48 3.83 -13.14 50.00
C THR A 48 2.43 -13.29 50.60
N LYS A 49 1.79 -14.47 50.44
CA LYS A 49 0.49 -14.78 51.04
C LYS A 49 0.52 -14.67 52.57
N GLY A 50 1.55 -15.25 53.20
CA GLY A 50 1.73 -15.21 54.64
C GLY A 50 1.90 -13.78 55.18
N ALA A 51 2.64 -12.93 54.45
CA ALA A 51 2.78 -11.52 54.81
C ALA A 51 1.43 -10.79 54.80
N MET A 52 0.61 -10.98 53.75
CA MET A 52 -0.71 -10.34 53.62
C MET A 52 -1.70 -10.80 54.71
N LEU A 53 -1.69 -12.09 55.04
CA LEU A 53 -2.49 -12.63 56.14
C LEU A 53 -2.05 -12.05 57.49
N SER A 54 -0.74 -11.89 57.70
CA SER A 54 -0.19 -11.37 58.96
C SER A 54 -0.42 -9.88 59.18
N SER A 55 -0.59 -9.11 58.10
CA SER A 55 -0.86 -7.67 58.16
C SER A 55 -2.35 -7.31 58.29
N GLU A 56 -3.23 -8.31 58.51
CA GLU A 56 -4.69 -8.15 58.48
C GLU A 56 -5.16 -7.39 57.22
N ASP A 57 -4.52 -7.66 56.09
CA ASP A 57 -4.82 -6.97 54.83
C ASP A 57 -6.26 -7.30 54.40
N LYS A 58 -7.05 -6.28 54.07
CA LYS A 58 -8.45 -6.43 53.62
C LYS A 58 -8.56 -6.95 52.18
N ALA A 59 -7.43 -7.18 51.50
CA ALA A 59 -7.37 -7.66 50.11
C ALA A 59 -7.64 -9.17 49.96
N VAL A 60 -8.83 -9.63 50.38
CA VAL A 60 -9.25 -11.04 50.30
C VAL A 60 -9.15 -11.61 48.88
N SER A 61 -9.47 -10.81 47.87
CA SER A 61 -9.36 -11.21 46.45
C SER A 61 -7.92 -11.55 46.06
N GLN A 62 -6.93 -10.77 46.49
CA GLN A 62 -5.52 -11.00 46.16
C GLN A 62 -4.98 -12.28 46.82
N ILE A 63 -5.47 -12.63 48.00
CA ILE A 63 -5.13 -13.90 48.67
C ILE A 63 -5.65 -15.09 47.87
N VAL A 64 -6.89 -15.01 47.36
CA VAL A 64 -7.48 -16.04 46.48
C VAL A 64 -6.72 -16.13 45.15
N GLU A 65 -6.30 -15.00 44.58
CA GLU A 65 -5.47 -14.97 43.37
C GLU A 65 -4.10 -15.61 43.59
N LEU A 66 -3.49 -15.46 44.77
CA LEU A 66 -2.24 -16.13 45.12
C LEU A 66 -2.41 -17.66 45.20
N ASP A 67 -3.51 -18.15 45.78
CA ASP A 67 -3.82 -19.59 45.80
C ASP A 67 -3.98 -20.14 44.38
N PHE A 68 -4.75 -19.44 43.55
CA PHE A 68 -4.89 -19.79 42.15
C PHE A 68 -3.53 -19.77 41.41
N ALA A 69 -2.70 -18.76 41.65
CA ALA A 69 -1.37 -18.66 41.05
C ALA A 69 -0.44 -19.83 41.48
N MET A 70 -0.53 -20.28 42.73
CA MET A 70 0.20 -21.44 43.23
C MET A 70 -0.22 -22.73 42.52
N ASP A 71 -1.53 -22.94 42.31
CA ASP A 71 -2.06 -24.10 41.57
C ASP A 71 -1.61 -24.10 40.10
N GLN A 72 -1.68 -22.93 39.46
CA GLN A 72 -1.22 -22.74 38.07
C GLN A 72 0.29 -22.99 37.93
N LEU A 73 1.09 -22.52 38.89
CA LEU A 73 2.53 -22.76 38.94
C LEU A 73 2.85 -24.26 39.15
N ALA A 74 2.13 -24.93 40.05
CA ALA A 74 2.28 -26.38 40.30
C ALA A 74 1.94 -27.20 39.06
N SER A 75 0.90 -26.79 38.33
CA SER A 75 0.45 -27.39 37.07
C SER A 75 1.39 -27.10 35.89
N GLY A 76 2.33 -26.15 36.04
CA GLY A 76 3.29 -25.78 35.01
C GLY A 76 2.75 -24.82 33.94
N ASN A 77 1.64 -24.13 34.22
CA ASN A 77 1.01 -23.20 33.26
C ASN A 77 1.80 -21.90 33.09
N PHE A 78 2.62 -21.53 34.08
CA PHE A 78 3.62 -20.46 33.95
C PHE A 78 4.82 -20.74 34.87
N VAL A 79 5.88 -19.96 34.69
CA VAL A 79 7.04 -19.95 35.60
C VAL A 79 7.14 -18.59 36.28
N LEU A 80 7.36 -18.55 37.59
CA LEU A 80 7.71 -17.32 38.29
C LEU A 80 9.20 -17.02 38.09
N GLY A 81 9.55 -15.76 37.90
CA GLY A 81 10.93 -15.36 37.72
C GLY A 81 11.23 -13.96 38.25
N GLN A 82 12.52 -13.72 38.43
CA GLN A 82 13.07 -12.43 38.83
C GLN A 82 13.16 -11.51 37.61
N TYR A 83 12.22 -10.60 37.52
CA TYR A 83 12.14 -9.56 36.51
C TYR A 83 12.85 -8.28 36.96
N HIS A 84 13.50 -7.61 36.02
CA HIS A 84 14.06 -6.27 36.19
C HIS A 84 13.82 -5.46 34.93
N PHE A 85 13.42 -4.21 35.15
CA PHE A 85 13.21 -3.18 34.15
C PHE A 85 14.13 -2.01 34.46
N ASN A 86 14.72 -1.41 33.44
CA ASN A 86 15.19 -0.03 33.55
C ASN A 86 15.09 0.67 32.21
N MET A 87 15.14 2.00 32.24
CA MET A 87 15.15 2.83 31.05
C MET A 87 16.23 3.90 31.19
N ALA A 88 17.29 3.80 30.37
CA ALA A 88 18.28 4.87 30.23
C ALA A 88 17.77 5.90 29.23
N VAL A 89 17.66 7.16 29.67
CA VAL A 89 17.25 8.32 28.88
C VAL A 89 18.46 9.20 28.62
N PHE A 90 18.67 9.55 27.34
CA PHE A 90 19.78 10.39 26.89
C PHE A 90 19.29 11.79 26.48
N ALA A 91 20.20 12.76 26.55
CA ALA A 91 19.98 14.15 26.15
C ALA A 91 21.33 14.87 26.07
N SER A 92 21.41 15.96 25.32
CA SER A 92 22.65 16.75 25.15
C SER A 92 22.88 17.72 26.32
N GLY A 93 21.85 18.04 27.09
CA GLY A 93 21.92 18.94 28.25
C GLY A 93 20.97 18.54 29.38
N GLN A 94 21.15 19.16 30.55
CA GLN A 94 20.37 18.84 31.74
C GLN A 94 18.88 19.21 31.59
N GLU A 95 18.58 20.38 31.04
CA GLU A 95 17.20 20.84 30.85
C GLU A 95 16.42 19.90 29.91
N GLU A 96 17.00 19.54 28.78
CA GLU A 96 16.47 18.55 27.85
C GLU A 96 16.28 17.18 28.53
N LEU A 97 17.26 16.75 29.35
CA LEU A 97 17.16 15.50 30.10
C LEU A 97 15.97 15.50 31.08
N TYR A 98 15.71 16.61 31.77
CA TYR A 98 14.56 16.75 32.65
C TYR A 98 13.25 16.61 31.88
N ASN A 99 13.15 17.23 30.69
CA ASN A 99 11.98 17.12 29.82
C ASN A 99 11.79 15.69 29.30
N ASN A 100 12.84 15.04 28.78
CA ASN A 100 12.78 13.66 28.28
C ASN A 100 12.38 12.67 29.38
N VAL A 101 12.96 12.82 30.58
CA VAL A 101 12.58 12.02 31.75
C VAL A 101 11.11 12.25 32.12
N SER A 102 10.63 13.50 32.10
CA SER A 102 9.23 13.82 32.40
C SER A 102 8.27 13.12 31.42
N GLN A 103 8.56 13.18 30.12
CA GLN A 103 7.78 12.52 29.08
C GLN A 103 7.79 10.99 29.22
N ALA A 104 8.95 10.38 29.46
CA ALA A 104 9.07 8.94 29.68
C ALA A 104 8.26 8.48 30.91
N ARG A 105 8.31 9.25 32.01
CA ARG A 105 7.52 8.98 33.20
C ARG A 105 6.03 9.12 32.94
N ALA A 106 5.60 10.09 32.13
CA ALA A 106 4.20 10.25 31.76
C ALA A 106 3.67 9.05 30.98
N GLN A 107 4.45 8.52 30.02
CA GLN A 107 4.09 7.30 29.28
C GLN A 107 3.97 6.08 30.20
N LEU A 108 4.94 5.88 31.10
CA LEU A 108 4.90 4.78 32.08
C LEU A 108 3.73 4.93 33.08
N SER A 109 3.46 6.16 33.53
CA SER A 109 2.33 6.44 34.42
C SER A 109 0.98 6.22 33.74
N GLY A 110 0.86 6.53 32.45
CA GLY A 110 -0.35 6.24 31.66
C GLY A 110 -0.62 4.74 31.53
N ALA A 111 0.41 3.90 31.67
CA ALA A 111 0.31 2.44 31.77
C ALA A 111 0.25 1.94 33.23
N SER A 112 -0.09 2.81 34.19
CA SER A 112 -0.25 2.51 35.62
C SER A 112 1.02 2.07 36.36
N PHE A 113 2.22 2.39 35.84
CA PHE A 113 3.47 2.20 36.58
C PHE A 113 3.83 3.43 37.42
N VAL A 114 4.27 3.20 38.65
CA VAL A 114 4.95 4.23 39.44
C VAL A 114 6.43 4.15 39.18
N THR A 115 7.02 5.22 38.65
CA THR A 115 8.43 5.28 38.26
C THR A 115 9.28 6.09 39.23
N VAL A 116 10.56 5.75 39.29
CA VAL A 116 11.56 6.45 40.10
C VAL A 116 12.82 6.66 39.27
N LYS A 117 13.45 7.83 39.42
CA LYS A 117 14.77 8.11 38.85
C LYS A 117 15.81 7.52 39.79
N GLU A 118 16.70 6.69 39.27
CA GLU A 118 17.80 6.13 40.04
C GLU A 118 18.81 7.23 40.42
N ASP A 119 19.26 7.17 41.66
CA ASP A 119 20.24 8.09 42.24
C ASP A 119 21.41 7.27 42.81
N VAL A 120 21.24 6.65 43.97
CA VAL A 120 22.27 5.85 44.65
C VAL A 120 22.75 4.66 43.81
N ALA A 121 21.84 3.93 43.15
CA ALA A 121 22.17 2.73 42.39
C ALA A 121 22.40 2.99 40.90
N ILE A 122 22.60 4.25 40.48
CA ILE A 122 22.65 4.63 39.05
C ILE A 122 23.74 3.87 38.28
N SER A 123 24.94 3.70 38.87
CA SER A 123 26.03 2.96 38.23
C SER A 123 25.69 1.49 38.05
N ALA A 124 25.10 0.86 39.07
CA ALA A 124 24.66 -0.53 38.99
C ALA A 124 23.55 -0.69 37.94
N ALA A 125 22.56 0.21 37.96
CA ALA A 125 21.47 0.22 36.98
C ALA A 125 21.99 0.38 35.54
N PHE A 126 23.01 1.22 35.32
CA PHE A 126 23.64 1.38 34.01
C PHE A 126 24.28 0.07 33.54
N TYR A 127 25.09 -0.57 34.38
CA TYR A 127 25.76 -1.84 34.05
C TYR A 127 24.80 -3.02 33.91
N ALA A 128 23.64 -2.98 34.58
CA ALA A 128 22.60 -4.00 34.48
C ALA A 128 21.96 -4.09 33.07
N GLN A 129 22.16 -3.07 32.22
CA GLN A 129 21.72 -3.08 30.82
C GLN A 129 22.54 -4.02 29.94
N LEU A 130 23.79 -4.30 30.34
CA LEU A 130 24.68 -5.16 29.58
C LEU A 130 24.31 -6.63 29.80
N PRO A 131 24.41 -7.48 28.75
CA PRO A 131 24.21 -8.90 28.89
C PRO A 131 25.08 -9.50 30.00
N CYS A 132 24.55 -10.50 30.71
CA CYS A 132 25.22 -11.26 31.77
C CYS A 132 25.54 -10.49 33.08
N ASN A 133 25.22 -9.20 33.21
CA ASN A 133 25.45 -8.40 34.42
C ASN A 133 24.34 -8.53 35.48
N TRP A 134 23.91 -9.75 35.76
CA TRP A 134 22.74 -10.06 36.61
C TRP A 134 22.86 -9.57 38.05
N ARG A 135 24.09 -9.43 38.58
CA ARG A 135 24.38 -8.94 39.94
C ARG A 135 24.01 -7.47 40.15
N PHE A 136 23.98 -6.68 39.08
CA PHE A 136 23.82 -5.23 39.17
C PHE A 136 22.38 -4.75 39.03
N ARG A 137 21.39 -5.66 38.94
CA ARG A 137 19.97 -5.33 38.76
C ARG A 137 19.36 -4.74 40.04
N PRO A 138 19.07 -3.43 40.11
CA PRO A 138 18.28 -2.88 41.21
C PRO A 138 16.80 -3.30 41.11
N ARG A 139 16.04 -3.23 42.21
CA ARG A 139 14.57 -3.34 42.23
C ARG A 139 13.99 -4.57 41.52
N ILE A 140 14.58 -5.75 41.76
CA ILE A 140 14.08 -7.01 41.21
C ILE A 140 12.66 -7.29 41.73
N ALA A 141 11.73 -7.57 40.80
CA ALA A 141 10.37 -7.98 41.10
C ALA A 141 10.17 -9.46 40.72
N ASN A 142 9.36 -10.19 41.49
CA ASN A 142 8.95 -11.54 41.12
C ASN A 142 7.68 -11.45 40.27
N LEU A 143 7.76 -11.84 39.00
CA LEU A 143 6.63 -11.82 38.07
C LEU A 143 6.46 -13.19 37.40
N SER A 144 5.24 -13.50 36.96
CA SER A 144 5.03 -14.67 36.11
C SER A 144 5.65 -14.45 34.72
N SER A 145 5.97 -15.54 34.03
CA SER A 145 6.42 -15.52 32.63
C SER A 145 5.37 -14.89 31.72
N LEU A 146 4.08 -14.99 32.06
CA LEU A 146 2.98 -14.35 31.30
C LEU A 146 3.02 -12.83 31.45
N ASN A 147 3.25 -12.32 32.67
CA ASN A 147 3.41 -10.87 32.88
C ASN A 147 4.65 -10.34 32.16
N PHE A 148 5.75 -11.09 32.19
CA PHE A 148 6.97 -10.73 31.45
C PHE A 148 6.71 -10.58 29.95
N LEU A 149 5.96 -11.49 29.34
CA LEU A 149 5.58 -11.39 27.92
C LEU A 149 4.70 -10.16 27.63
N GLY A 150 3.81 -9.79 28.55
CA GLY A 150 3.02 -8.56 28.42
C GLY A 150 3.87 -7.29 28.51
N LEU A 151 4.90 -7.31 29.36
CA LEU A 151 5.80 -6.18 29.61
C LEU A 151 6.90 -6.00 28.58
N CYS A 152 7.27 -7.05 27.83
CA CYS A 152 8.39 -7.01 26.88
C CYS A 152 7.87 -6.92 25.43
N PRO A 153 7.80 -5.72 24.82
CA PRO A 153 7.38 -5.59 23.44
C PRO A 153 8.47 -6.12 22.48
N LEU A 154 8.26 -7.30 21.89
CA LEU A 154 9.16 -7.90 20.90
C LEU A 154 8.84 -7.49 19.45
N HIS A 155 8.11 -6.40 19.28
CA HIS A 155 7.71 -5.84 17.99
C HIS A 155 8.16 -4.39 17.86
N ASN A 156 8.25 -3.88 16.64
CA ASN A 156 8.51 -2.47 16.36
C ASN A 156 7.66 -2.00 15.16
N PHE A 157 7.73 -0.70 14.84
CA PHE A 157 7.12 -0.17 13.61
C PHE A 157 7.71 -0.85 12.38
N ALA A 158 6.89 -0.98 11.34
CA ALA A 158 7.38 -1.46 10.06
C ALA A 158 8.40 -0.44 9.52
N THR A 159 9.57 -0.93 9.11
CA THR A 159 10.64 -0.13 8.51
C THR A 159 10.65 -0.19 6.99
N GLY A 160 9.89 -1.13 6.40
CA GLY A 160 9.92 -1.40 4.97
C GLY A 160 11.25 -2.02 4.55
N LYS A 161 11.53 -2.00 3.24
CA LYS A 161 12.71 -2.65 2.65
C LYS A 161 13.54 -1.65 1.81
N PRO A 162 14.73 -1.24 2.27
CA PRO A 162 15.52 -0.21 1.60
C PRO A 162 16.12 -0.66 0.26
N HIS A 163 16.50 -1.94 0.14
CA HIS A 163 17.24 -2.49 -0.99
C HIS A 163 16.76 -3.89 -1.37
N PHE A 164 17.18 -4.39 -2.54
CA PHE A 164 16.87 -5.73 -3.05
C PHE A 164 15.36 -5.99 -3.22
N ASN A 165 14.60 -4.93 -3.50
CA ASN A 165 13.23 -5.02 -3.97
C ASN A 165 13.22 -5.48 -5.45
N PRO A 166 12.07 -5.88 -6.01
CA PRO A 166 11.90 -6.18 -7.43
C PRO A 166 12.56 -5.18 -8.37
N TRP A 167 12.42 -3.89 -8.07
CA TRP A 167 13.02 -2.80 -8.84
C TRP A 167 14.28 -2.20 -8.21
N GLY A 168 14.88 -2.87 -7.22
CA GLY A 168 16.12 -2.44 -6.56
C GLY A 168 15.88 -1.63 -5.28
N PRO A 169 16.16 -0.31 -5.27
CA PRO A 169 16.00 0.52 -4.08
C PRO A 169 14.52 0.80 -3.75
N SER A 170 14.26 1.24 -2.52
CA SER A 170 12.92 1.70 -2.13
C SER A 170 12.45 2.89 -2.97
N VAL A 171 11.18 2.85 -3.38
CA VAL A 171 10.54 3.93 -4.16
C VAL A 171 10.68 5.25 -3.43
N SER A 172 10.28 5.31 -2.16
CA SER A 172 10.42 6.50 -1.33
C SER A 172 10.67 6.15 0.14
N ILE A 173 11.15 7.13 0.89
CA ILE A 173 11.13 7.09 2.36
C ILE A 173 9.89 7.88 2.80
N LEU A 174 9.04 7.26 3.59
CA LEU A 174 7.90 7.87 4.25
C LEU A 174 8.15 7.93 5.77
N GLN A 175 7.40 8.77 6.47
CA GLN A 175 7.50 8.92 7.90
C GLN A 175 6.48 8.01 8.61
N THR A 176 6.93 7.21 9.56
CA THR A 176 6.05 6.46 10.47
C THR A 176 5.50 7.37 11.59
N LEU A 177 4.56 6.87 12.37
CA LEU A 177 3.97 7.60 13.50
C LEU A 177 4.95 7.96 14.63
N ASN A 178 6.13 7.36 14.64
CA ASN A 178 7.21 7.68 15.58
C ASN A 178 8.41 8.34 14.90
N ASN A 179 8.19 8.99 13.75
CA ASN A 179 9.21 9.71 12.98
C ASN A 179 10.36 8.85 12.45
N GLN A 180 10.21 7.53 12.44
CA GLN A 180 11.17 6.63 11.81
C GLN A 180 10.96 6.57 10.30
N ALA A 181 12.04 6.22 9.59
CA ALA A 181 12.00 6.01 8.16
C ALA A 181 11.24 4.71 7.82
N TYR A 182 10.25 4.83 6.94
CA TYR A 182 9.59 3.71 6.29
C TYR A 182 9.98 3.66 4.81
N HIS A 183 10.68 2.60 4.43
CA HIS A 183 11.11 2.36 3.06
C HIS A 183 9.97 1.77 2.23
N PHE A 184 9.19 2.66 1.61
CA PHE A 184 8.00 2.33 0.82
C PHE A 184 8.38 1.70 -0.53
N ASN A 185 7.64 0.64 -0.89
CA ASN A 185 7.67 -0.03 -2.17
C ASN A 185 6.26 -0.44 -2.56
N PHE A 186 5.94 -0.43 -3.85
CA PHE A 186 4.65 -0.95 -4.34
C PHE A 186 4.54 -2.48 -4.21
N HIS A 187 5.68 -3.19 -4.29
CA HIS A 187 5.75 -4.63 -4.19
C HIS A 187 5.89 -5.07 -2.73
N ALA A 188 5.05 -6.02 -2.31
CA ALA A 188 5.21 -6.68 -1.01
C ALA A 188 6.10 -7.92 -1.17
N THR A 189 7.33 -7.84 -0.68
CA THR A 189 8.29 -8.96 -0.62
C THR A 189 8.78 -9.16 0.81
N LYS A 190 9.40 -10.32 1.12
CA LYS A 190 9.87 -10.57 2.49
C LYS A 190 11.05 -9.65 2.85
N PRO A 191 11.14 -9.16 4.11
CA PRO A 191 12.16 -8.19 4.51
C PRO A 191 13.62 -8.64 4.28
N HIS A 192 13.90 -9.93 4.41
CA HIS A 192 15.25 -10.50 4.31
C HIS A 192 15.51 -11.26 3.00
N GLU A 193 14.63 -11.10 2.01
CA GLU A 193 14.73 -11.80 0.74
C GLU A 193 15.46 -10.96 -0.32
N TYR A 194 16.18 -11.61 -1.21
CA TYR A 194 16.74 -10.95 -2.39
C TYR A 194 15.73 -11.08 -3.54
N SER A 195 14.97 -10.02 -3.80
CA SER A 195 13.84 -10.04 -4.75
C SER A 195 14.14 -9.32 -6.06
N LEU A 196 15.40 -8.96 -6.35
CA LEU A 196 15.71 -8.18 -7.56
C LEU A 196 15.30 -8.93 -8.84
N GLY A 197 14.52 -8.27 -9.69
CA GLY A 197 14.00 -8.87 -10.94
C GLY A 197 12.84 -9.84 -10.76
N GLU A 198 12.38 -10.07 -9.53
CA GLU A 198 11.19 -10.88 -9.26
C GLU A 198 9.95 -10.21 -9.88
N LYS A 199 9.09 -11.01 -10.53
CA LYS A 199 7.81 -10.54 -11.10
C LYS A 199 6.71 -10.47 -10.03
N ALA A 200 7.02 -9.86 -8.89
CA ALA A 200 6.04 -9.64 -7.84
C ALA A 200 4.96 -8.67 -8.34
N ILE A 201 3.73 -8.81 -7.83
CA ILE A 201 2.61 -7.92 -8.17
C ILE A 201 2.65 -6.69 -7.24
N ALA A 202 2.37 -5.51 -7.81
CA ALA A 202 2.48 -4.21 -7.14
C ALA A 202 1.15 -3.42 -7.06
N ASN A 203 0.02 -4.12 -7.13
CA ASN A 203 -1.31 -3.50 -7.11
C ASN A 203 -1.47 -2.60 -5.88
N THR A 204 -1.74 -1.31 -6.12
CA THR A 204 -1.79 -0.28 -5.09
C THR A 204 -3.09 0.50 -5.20
N MET A 205 -3.77 0.70 -4.07
CA MET A 205 -5.02 1.43 -3.99
C MET A 205 -4.88 2.64 -3.07
N VAL A 206 -5.24 3.82 -3.57
CA VAL A 206 -5.21 5.08 -2.79
C VAL A 206 -6.65 5.55 -2.57
N ILE A 207 -7.11 5.47 -1.32
CA ILE A 207 -8.47 5.87 -0.92
C ILE A 207 -8.42 7.14 -0.07
N GLY A 208 -9.35 8.05 -0.30
CA GLY A 208 -9.49 9.30 0.44
C GLY A 208 -10.67 10.12 -0.07
N LYS A 209 -11.18 11.03 0.75
CA LYS A 209 -12.23 11.98 0.34
C LYS A 209 -11.69 12.93 -0.74
N SER A 210 -12.57 13.66 -1.42
CA SER A 210 -12.10 14.73 -2.31
C SER A 210 -11.31 15.78 -1.51
N GLY A 211 -10.26 16.33 -2.10
CA GLY A 211 -9.40 17.34 -1.46
C GLY A 211 -8.41 16.83 -0.40
N THR A 212 -8.34 15.52 -0.12
CA THR A 212 -7.39 14.98 0.89
C THR A 212 -5.97 14.72 0.36
N GLY A 213 -5.65 15.19 -0.85
CA GLY A 213 -4.31 15.06 -1.43
C GLY A 213 -4.01 13.71 -2.11
N LYS A 214 -5.03 12.93 -2.53
CA LYS A 214 -4.84 11.65 -3.23
C LYS A 214 -3.93 11.78 -4.46
N THR A 215 -4.28 12.67 -5.39
CA THR A 215 -3.53 12.90 -6.62
C THR A 215 -2.13 13.43 -6.33
N ALA A 216 -1.98 14.27 -5.30
CA ALA A 216 -0.67 14.73 -4.86
C ALA A 216 0.23 13.57 -4.37
N LEU A 217 -0.33 12.64 -3.58
CA LEU A 217 0.38 11.44 -3.14
C LEU A 217 0.75 10.55 -4.33
N ILE A 218 -0.16 10.31 -5.26
CA ILE A 218 0.10 9.50 -6.46
C ILE A 218 1.22 10.13 -7.29
N ASN A 219 1.10 11.41 -7.64
CA ASN A 219 2.11 12.13 -8.42
C ASN A 219 3.46 12.14 -7.70
N PHE A 220 3.47 12.29 -6.37
CA PHE A 220 4.70 12.17 -5.58
C PHE A 220 5.34 10.78 -5.73
N LEU A 221 4.60 9.70 -5.53
CA LEU A 221 5.13 8.34 -5.63
C LEU A 221 5.62 8.01 -7.06
N LEU A 222 4.90 8.48 -8.08
CA LEU A 222 5.30 8.34 -9.48
C LEU A 222 6.55 9.17 -9.81
N ALA A 223 6.67 10.39 -9.30
CA ALA A 223 7.91 11.16 -9.45
C ALA A 223 9.10 10.43 -8.79
N GLN A 224 8.88 9.83 -7.61
CA GLN A 224 9.92 9.08 -6.91
C GLN A 224 10.35 7.80 -7.63
N VAL A 225 9.48 7.19 -8.44
CA VAL A 225 9.81 5.96 -9.18
C VAL A 225 10.70 6.22 -10.40
N GLN A 226 10.73 7.46 -10.93
CA GLN A 226 11.54 7.81 -12.11
C GLN A 226 13.06 7.66 -11.88
N LYS A 227 13.51 7.57 -10.62
CA LYS A 227 14.92 7.28 -10.31
C LYS A 227 15.36 5.84 -10.60
N ILE A 228 14.41 4.92 -10.81
CA ILE A 228 14.67 3.50 -11.03
C ILE A 228 15.30 3.29 -12.42
N GLN A 229 16.15 2.27 -12.55
CA GLN A 229 16.84 1.95 -13.80
C GLN A 229 16.53 0.50 -14.22
N PRO A 230 16.04 0.27 -15.46
CA PRO A 230 15.65 1.28 -16.45
C PRO A 230 14.45 2.11 -15.97
N GLU A 231 14.36 3.34 -16.48
CA GLU A 231 13.31 4.28 -16.09
C GLU A 231 11.91 3.70 -16.40
N PRO A 232 10.97 3.70 -15.43
CA PRO A 232 9.65 3.11 -15.64
C PRO A 232 8.83 3.85 -16.68
N THR A 233 8.07 3.08 -17.46
CA THR A 233 7.01 3.61 -18.32
C THR A 233 5.74 3.78 -17.49
N ILE A 234 5.12 4.97 -17.55
CA ILE A 234 3.90 5.32 -16.83
C ILE A 234 2.79 5.65 -17.83
N PHE A 235 1.65 4.98 -17.70
CA PHE A 235 0.43 5.27 -18.44
C PHE A 235 -0.66 5.76 -17.49
N PHE A 236 -1.13 7.00 -17.65
CA PHE A 236 -1.98 7.67 -16.67
C PHE A 236 -3.33 8.06 -17.30
N PHE A 237 -4.42 7.47 -16.80
CA PHE A 237 -5.78 7.94 -17.03
C PHE A 237 -6.14 8.97 -15.95
N ASP A 238 -6.16 10.24 -16.34
CA ASP A 238 -6.25 11.39 -15.45
C ASP A 238 -7.66 12.00 -15.46
N LYS A 239 -8.11 12.45 -14.29
CA LYS A 239 -9.39 13.13 -14.12
C LYS A 239 -9.17 14.53 -13.56
N ASP A 240 -9.95 15.48 -14.04
CA ASP A 240 -9.92 16.90 -13.68
C ASP A 240 -8.54 17.54 -13.89
N ARG A 241 -7.72 16.95 -14.79
CA ARG A 241 -6.34 17.36 -15.09
C ARG A 241 -5.39 17.37 -13.88
N GLY A 242 -5.65 16.51 -12.90
CA GLY A 242 -4.89 16.46 -11.65
C GLY A 242 -3.42 16.05 -11.82
N ALA A 243 -3.08 15.32 -12.90
CA ALA A 243 -1.72 14.87 -13.20
C ALA A 243 -1.04 15.67 -14.33
N GLU A 244 -1.73 16.58 -15.02
CA GLU A 244 -1.19 17.31 -16.19
C GLU A 244 0.16 17.98 -15.90
N ILE A 245 0.22 18.76 -14.82
CA ILE A 245 1.43 19.50 -14.46
C ILE A 245 2.58 18.54 -14.16
N PHE A 246 2.32 17.46 -13.42
CA PHE A 246 3.31 16.43 -13.11
C PHE A 246 3.86 15.78 -14.37
N ILE A 247 2.96 15.31 -15.25
CA ILE A 247 3.33 14.60 -16.48
C ILE A 247 4.20 15.48 -17.38
N ARG A 248 3.79 16.74 -17.59
CA ARG A 248 4.56 17.69 -18.40
C ARG A 248 5.90 18.04 -17.75
N ALA A 249 5.94 18.22 -16.43
CA ALA A 249 7.18 18.54 -15.70
C ALA A 249 8.21 17.40 -15.79
N CYS A 250 7.77 16.16 -15.87
CA CYS A 250 8.62 14.99 -16.08
C CYS A 250 8.95 14.72 -17.57
N GLY A 251 8.63 15.63 -18.50
CA GLY A 251 8.90 15.46 -19.93
C GLY A 251 7.96 14.46 -20.63
N GLY A 252 6.84 14.11 -19.98
CA GLY A 252 5.81 13.25 -20.52
C GLY A 252 4.91 13.96 -21.54
N ARG A 253 4.14 13.15 -22.27
CA ARG A 253 3.09 13.62 -23.20
C ARG A 253 1.74 13.58 -22.50
N TYR A 254 0.95 14.65 -22.67
CA TYR A 254 -0.38 14.76 -22.09
C TYR A 254 -1.40 15.10 -23.17
N PHE A 255 -2.41 14.25 -23.29
CA PHE A 255 -3.49 14.36 -24.28
C PHE A 255 -4.80 14.68 -23.57
N THR A 256 -5.61 15.56 -24.17
CA THR A 256 -6.92 15.91 -23.64
C THR A 256 -8.03 15.41 -24.55
N LEU A 257 -8.93 14.61 -23.99
CA LEU A 257 -10.11 14.09 -24.69
C LEU A 257 -11.32 14.95 -24.33
N GLU A 258 -11.77 15.74 -25.29
CA GLU A 258 -12.91 16.65 -25.15
C GLU A 258 -14.09 16.16 -25.99
N LYS A 259 -15.29 16.20 -25.42
CA LYS A 259 -16.49 15.69 -26.08
C LYS A 259 -16.80 16.48 -27.34
N GLY A 260 -16.93 15.78 -28.47
CA GLY A 260 -17.26 16.39 -29.76
C GLY A 260 -16.06 17.01 -30.49
N ARG A 261 -14.86 17.03 -29.89
CA ARG A 261 -13.63 17.41 -30.59
C ARG A 261 -12.91 16.17 -31.11
N PRO A 262 -12.33 16.20 -32.32
CA PRO A 262 -11.56 15.09 -32.84
C PRO A 262 -10.49 14.64 -31.86
N THR A 263 -10.55 13.39 -31.39
CA THR A 263 -9.54 12.79 -30.49
C THR A 263 -8.19 12.62 -31.20
N GLY A 264 -8.21 12.53 -32.54
CA GLY A 264 -7.06 12.10 -33.33
C GLY A 264 -6.80 10.61 -33.25
N PHE A 265 -7.73 9.80 -32.71
CA PHE A 265 -7.58 8.34 -32.65
C PHE A 265 -8.08 7.69 -33.92
N ASN A 266 -7.30 6.77 -34.47
CA ASN A 266 -7.74 5.91 -35.56
C ASN A 266 -7.21 4.48 -35.35
N PRO A 267 -8.01 3.60 -34.73
CA PRO A 267 -7.63 2.22 -34.45
C PRO A 267 -7.30 1.39 -35.70
N LEU A 268 -7.86 1.76 -36.87
CA LEU A 268 -7.68 1.03 -38.13
C LEU A 268 -6.29 1.27 -38.75
N GLN A 269 -5.54 2.27 -38.30
CA GLN A 269 -4.18 2.57 -38.76
C GLN A 269 -3.11 1.77 -37.98
N CYS A 270 -3.40 0.52 -37.61
CA CYS A 270 -2.49 -0.43 -36.99
C CYS A 270 -1.78 -1.34 -38.01
N GLU A 271 -0.80 -2.12 -37.55
CA GLU A 271 -0.18 -3.16 -38.38
C GLU A 271 -1.17 -4.31 -38.65
N ASN A 272 -1.11 -4.90 -39.84
CA ASN A 272 -1.98 -6.04 -40.18
C ASN A 272 -1.45 -7.32 -39.55
N THR A 273 -1.84 -7.57 -38.29
CA THR A 273 -1.51 -8.79 -37.53
C THR A 273 -2.79 -9.48 -37.03
N PRO A 274 -2.76 -10.80 -36.76
CA PRO A 274 -3.91 -11.51 -36.21
C PRO A 274 -4.45 -10.89 -34.90
N GLU A 275 -3.57 -10.38 -34.05
CA GLU A 275 -3.93 -9.74 -32.79
C GLU A 275 -4.68 -8.43 -33.01
N ASN A 276 -4.20 -7.59 -33.94
CA ASN A 276 -4.86 -6.35 -34.31
C ASN A 276 -6.19 -6.60 -35.04
N GLU A 277 -6.27 -7.65 -35.88
CA GLU A 277 -7.53 -8.06 -36.50
C GLU A 277 -8.57 -8.42 -35.45
N GLN A 278 -8.21 -9.26 -34.47
CA GLN A 278 -9.09 -9.65 -33.39
C GLN A 278 -9.53 -8.44 -32.56
N PHE A 279 -8.59 -7.59 -32.14
CA PHE A 279 -8.88 -6.35 -31.41
C PHE A 279 -9.88 -5.47 -32.16
N LEU A 280 -9.70 -5.28 -33.48
CA LEU A 280 -10.60 -4.45 -34.29
C LEU A 280 -12.00 -5.06 -34.41
N VAL A 281 -12.12 -6.39 -34.54
CA VAL A 281 -13.43 -7.07 -34.52
C VAL A 281 -14.13 -6.82 -33.18
N GLU A 282 -13.44 -7.02 -32.06
CA GLU A 282 -13.98 -6.78 -30.72
C GLU A 282 -14.33 -5.31 -30.50
N LEU A 283 -13.49 -4.39 -30.94
CA LEU A 283 -13.76 -2.95 -30.87
C LEU A 283 -15.02 -2.60 -31.65
N VAL A 284 -15.18 -3.09 -32.88
CA VAL A 284 -16.37 -2.83 -33.70
C VAL A 284 -17.63 -3.43 -33.05
N GLN A 285 -17.51 -4.58 -32.39
CA GLN A 285 -18.61 -5.12 -31.59
C GLN A 285 -18.97 -4.19 -30.43
N THR A 286 -17.99 -3.67 -29.70
CA THR A 286 -18.22 -2.66 -28.64
C THR A 286 -18.89 -1.40 -29.17
N LEU A 287 -18.42 -0.87 -30.31
CA LEU A 287 -19.04 0.29 -30.97
C LEU A 287 -20.50 0.05 -31.34
N CYS A 288 -20.83 -1.20 -31.64
CA CYS A 288 -22.18 -1.59 -31.99
C CYS A 288 -23.10 -1.87 -30.81
N GLY A 289 -22.54 -2.31 -29.67
CA GLY A 289 -23.28 -2.51 -28.43
C GLY A 289 -24.40 -3.55 -28.52
N LYS A 290 -24.34 -4.50 -29.47
CA LYS A 290 -25.33 -5.59 -29.56
C LYS A 290 -25.03 -6.65 -28.49
N GLU A 291 -26.07 -7.23 -27.90
CA GLU A 291 -25.90 -8.30 -26.91
C GLU A 291 -25.41 -9.62 -27.53
N LYS A 292 -25.78 -9.88 -28.80
CA LYS A 292 -25.43 -11.09 -29.53
C LYS A 292 -25.14 -10.77 -30.99
N TYR A 293 -24.17 -11.46 -31.55
CA TYR A 293 -23.83 -11.44 -32.96
C TYR A 293 -24.12 -12.82 -33.55
N SER A 294 -24.83 -12.88 -34.67
CA SER A 294 -25.03 -14.11 -35.42
C SER A 294 -23.72 -14.58 -36.08
N PRO A 295 -23.59 -15.86 -36.45
CA PRO A 295 -22.41 -16.35 -37.17
C PRO A 295 -22.14 -15.58 -38.47
N SER A 296 -23.19 -15.22 -39.21
CA SER A 296 -23.07 -14.41 -40.43
C SER A 296 -22.51 -13.02 -40.15
N GLU A 297 -22.99 -12.35 -39.08
CA GLU A 297 -22.46 -11.04 -38.70
C GLU A 297 -21.01 -11.10 -38.24
N GLN A 298 -20.60 -12.18 -37.55
CA GLN A 298 -19.20 -12.39 -37.19
C GLN A 298 -18.31 -12.58 -38.43
N GLU A 299 -18.76 -13.37 -39.40
CA GLU A 299 -18.04 -13.55 -40.67
C GLU A 299 -17.97 -12.25 -41.48
N ASP A 300 -19.05 -11.46 -41.52
CA ASP A 300 -19.08 -10.14 -42.16
C ASP A 300 -18.10 -9.16 -41.50
N LEU A 301 -18.03 -9.13 -40.16
CA LEU A 301 -17.08 -8.30 -39.41
C LEU A 301 -15.63 -8.67 -39.73
N ILE A 302 -15.28 -9.96 -39.62
CA ILE A 302 -13.93 -10.44 -39.89
C ILE A 302 -13.53 -10.09 -41.32
N ARG A 303 -14.41 -10.32 -42.29
CA ARG A 303 -14.17 -9.99 -43.70
C ARG A 303 -13.97 -8.49 -43.90
N ALA A 304 -14.79 -7.65 -43.27
CA ALA A 304 -14.68 -6.19 -43.39
C ALA A 304 -13.40 -5.65 -42.74
N VAL A 305 -13.00 -6.18 -41.58
CA VAL A 305 -11.75 -5.82 -40.89
C VAL A 305 -10.53 -6.22 -41.71
N ARG A 306 -10.49 -7.45 -42.26
CA ARG A 306 -9.41 -7.86 -43.17
C ARG A 306 -9.33 -6.97 -44.41
N ALA A 307 -10.47 -6.72 -45.03
CA ALA A 307 -10.53 -5.88 -46.22
C ALA A 307 -10.02 -4.46 -45.95
N ILE A 308 -10.34 -3.85 -44.80
CA ILE A 308 -9.83 -2.50 -44.48
C ILE A 308 -8.33 -2.53 -44.14
N LEU A 309 -7.84 -3.56 -43.44
CA LEU A 309 -6.42 -3.71 -43.13
C LEU A 309 -5.55 -3.93 -44.39
N ASP A 310 -6.12 -4.49 -45.46
CA ASP A 310 -5.43 -4.63 -46.75
C ASP A 310 -5.38 -3.32 -47.57
N THR A 311 -6.10 -2.27 -47.16
CA THR A 311 -6.03 -0.97 -47.84
C THR A 311 -4.85 -0.11 -47.36
N PRO A 312 -4.37 0.85 -48.17
CA PRO A 312 -3.40 1.86 -47.73
C PRO A 312 -3.85 2.62 -46.47
N LEU A 313 -2.92 2.94 -45.56
CA LEU A 313 -3.20 3.57 -44.25
C LEU A 313 -4.15 4.78 -44.31
N HIS A 314 -3.98 5.66 -45.31
CA HIS A 314 -4.81 6.86 -45.46
C HIS A 314 -6.28 6.57 -45.85
N LEU A 315 -6.60 5.35 -46.29
CA LEU A 315 -7.96 4.90 -46.58
C LEU A 315 -8.61 4.16 -45.40
N ARG A 316 -7.83 3.78 -44.39
CA ARG A 316 -8.31 3.05 -43.20
C ARG A 316 -9.05 4.00 -42.27
N THR A 317 -10.35 4.12 -42.45
CA THR A 317 -11.25 5.03 -41.72
C THR A 317 -12.54 4.29 -41.37
N MET A 318 -13.24 4.71 -40.31
CA MET A 318 -14.51 4.10 -39.91
C MET A 318 -15.54 4.23 -41.03
N THR A 319 -15.55 5.36 -41.73
CA THR A 319 -16.40 5.59 -42.91
C THR A 319 -16.12 4.57 -44.03
N ASN A 320 -14.87 4.18 -44.27
CA ASN A 320 -14.57 3.18 -45.29
C ASN A 320 -14.78 1.74 -44.80
N LEU A 321 -14.55 1.46 -43.51
CA LEU A 321 -14.91 0.17 -42.90
C LEU A 321 -16.41 -0.09 -43.05
N GLN A 322 -17.25 0.92 -42.81
CA GLN A 322 -18.71 0.80 -42.97
C GLN A 322 -19.10 0.34 -44.37
N LYS A 323 -18.44 0.86 -45.41
CA LYS A 323 -18.70 0.47 -46.82
C LYS A 323 -18.33 -0.98 -47.13
N SER A 324 -17.46 -1.60 -46.33
CA SER A 324 -17.11 -3.02 -46.45
C SER A 324 -18.14 -3.95 -45.78
N LEU A 325 -19.14 -3.40 -45.08
CA LEU A 325 -20.19 -4.19 -44.43
C LEU A 325 -21.47 -4.27 -45.29
N PRO A 326 -22.22 -5.38 -45.24
CA PRO A 326 -23.50 -5.49 -45.92
C PRO A 326 -24.53 -4.50 -45.37
N ASN A 327 -25.13 -3.69 -46.24
CA ASN A 327 -26.26 -2.85 -45.89
C ASN A 327 -27.57 -3.65 -45.95
N MET A 328 -27.95 -4.25 -44.83
CA MET A 328 -29.12 -5.11 -44.69
C MET A 328 -30.30 -4.40 -43.99
N GLY A 329 -30.27 -3.08 -43.89
CA GLY A 329 -31.31 -2.27 -43.25
C GLY A 329 -31.16 -2.13 -41.73
N GLU A 330 -32.30 -1.99 -41.04
CA GLU A 330 -32.34 -1.71 -39.60
C GLU A 330 -31.64 -2.80 -38.78
N ASN A 331 -30.94 -2.36 -37.73
CA ASN A 331 -30.16 -3.23 -36.84
C ASN A 331 -29.04 -4.03 -37.55
N SER A 332 -28.65 -3.68 -38.77
CA SER A 332 -27.46 -4.23 -39.43
C SER A 332 -26.16 -3.65 -38.86
N LEU A 333 -25.03 -4.34 -39.09
CA LEU A 333 -23.71 -3.82 -38.73
C LEU A 333 -23.40 -2.49 -39.44
N PHE A 334 -23.86 -2.34 -40.69
CA PHE A 334 -23.70 -1.13 -41.49
C PHE A 334 -24.36 0.08 -40.81
N GLU A 335 -25.62 -0.05 -40.41
CA GLU A 335 -26.38 1.03 -39.76
C GLU A 335 -25.80 1.36 -38.39
N CYS A 336 -25.43 0.33 -37.65
CA CYS A 336 -24.88 0.41 -36.31
C CYS A 336 -23.58 1.21 -36.24
N ILE A 337 -22.67 1.04 -37.21
CA ILE A 337 -21.39 1.78 -37.27
C ILE A 337 -21.60 3.22 -37.74
N SER A 338 -22.71 3.57 -38.40
CA SER A 338 -22.94 4.91 -38.98
C SER A 338 -22.76 6.07 -37.98
N VAL A 339 -23.07 5.83 -36.70
CA VAL A 339 -22.92 6.78 -35.60
C VAL A 339 -21.46 7.24 -35.42
N TRP A 340 -20.52 6.36 -35.75
CA TRP A 340 -19.07 6.51 -35.63
C TRP A 340 -18.41 6.94 -36.93
N CYS A 341 -19.15 7.03 -38.04
CA CYS A 341 -18.66 7.48 -39.33
C CYS A 341 -18.84 8.99 -39.51
N LYS A 342 -18.15 9.57 -40.48
CA LYS A 342 -18.22 10.98 -40.85
C LYS A 342 -19.66 11.45 -41.01
N GLY A 343 -20.05 12.46 -40.24
CA GLY A 343 -21.41 13.00 -40.18
C GLY A 343 -22.27 12.43 -39.06
N GLY A 344 -21.85 11.32 -38.44
CA GLY A 344 -22.43 10.77 -37.22
C GLY A 344 -22.03 11.53 -35.95
N PRO A 345 -22.82 11.44 -34.87
CA PRO A 345 -22.59 12.21 -33.64
C PRO A 345 -21.37 11.75 -32.83
N ALA A 346 -20.81 10.57 -33.11
CA ALA A 346 -19.61 10.03 -32.46
C ALA A 346 -18.39 9.92 -33.42
N ALA A 347 -18.48 10.50 -34.61
CA ALA A 347 -17.40 10.46 -35.63
C ALA A 347 -16.06 10.99 -35.12
N TRP A 348 -16.11 11.96 -34.19
CA TRP A 348 -14.94 12.58 -33.58
C TRP A 348 -14.06 11.61 -32.77
N VAL A 349 -14.59 10.42 -32.40
CA VAL A 349 -13.88 9.43 -31.59
C VAL A 349 -12.86 8.64 -32.40
N PHE A 350 -13.25 8.02 -33.53
CA PHE A 350 -12.37 7.11 -34.28
C PHE A 350 -12.27 7.36 -35.78
N ASP A 351 -13.12 8.22 -36.37
CA ASP A 351 -13.06 8.50 -37.81
C ASP A 351 -12.09 9.65 -38.14
N ASN A 352 -10.92 9.61 -37.49
CA ASN A 352 -9.88 10.61 -37.67
C ASN A 352 -8.98 10.27 -38.87
N PRO A 353 -8.50 11.27 -39.64
CA PRO A 353 -7.69 11.03 -40.84
C PRO A 353 -6.32 10.41 -40.54
N ARG A 354 -5.79 10.63 -39.33
CA ARG A 354 -4.53 10.07 -38.86
C ARG A 354 -4.68 9.67 -37.40
N ASP A 355 -4.03 8.58 -37.05
CA ASP A 355 -3.81 8.20 -35.66
C ASP A 355 -2.67 9.03 -35.05
N ASN A 356 -2.99 9.89 -34.09
CA ASN A 356 -2.05 10.83 -33.47
C ASN A 356 -1.42 10.27 -32.19
N ILE A 357 -1.73 9.02 -31.80
CA ILE A 357 -1.07 8.38 -30.67
C ILE A 357 0.36 8.01 -31.09
N ASP A 358 1.30 8.84 -30.68
CA ASP A 358 2.73 8.59 -30.76
C ASP A 358 3.33 8.64 -29.36
N PHE A 359 3.90 7.51 -28.94
CA PHE A 359 4.53 7.35 -27.63
C PHE A 359 6.06 7.51 -27.69
N SER A 360 6.62 7.75 -28.88
CA SER A 360 8.07 7.86 -29.04
C SER A 360 8.63 9.03 -28.22
N GLY A 361 9.77 8.81 -27.57
CA GLY A 361 10.51 9.85 -26.86
C GLY A 361 9.95 10.29 -25.50
N SER A 362 8.90 9.65 -24.98
CA SER A 362 8.41 9.90 -23.61
C SER A 362 8.05 8.57 -22.92
N ASN A 363 8.51 8.39 -21.69
CA ASN A 363 8.17 7.26 -20.83
C ASN A 363 6.91 7.51 -19.99
N ILE A 364 6.46 8.76 -19.87
CA ILE A 364 5.21 9.11 -19.18
C ILE A 364 4.19 9.60 -20.18
N ILE A 365 3.01 8.99 -20.16
CA ILE A 365 1.91 9.26 -21.08
C ILE A 365 0.65 9.46 -20.24
N GLY A 366 -0.02 10.60 -20.42
CA GLY A 366 -1.25 10.96 -19.73
C GLY A 366 -2.40 11.22 -20.69
N PHE A 367 -3.59 10.75 -20.33
CA PHE A 367 -4.84 11.05 -21.01
C PHE A 367 -5.83 11.66 -20.01
N ASP A 368 -6.19 12.93 -20.22
CA ASP A 368 -7.38 13.52 -19.60
C ASP A 368 -8.61 12.93 -20.27
N TYR A 369 -9.36 12.13 -19.53
CA TYR A 369 -10.60 11.49 -19.98
C TYR A 369 -11.81 11.97 -19.17
N THR A 370 -11.68 13.12 -18.50
CA THR A 370 -12.70 13.70 -17.62
C THR A 370 -14.06 13.85 -18.28
N GLU A 371 -14.11 14.40 -19.49
CA GLU A 371 -15.38 14.60 -20.20
C GLU A 371 -15.97 13.28 -20.76
N ILE A 372 -15.12 12.28 -20.93
CA ILE A 372 -15.47 10.99 -21.52
C ILE A 372 -16.02 10.03 -20.46
N ILE A 373 -15.54 10.12 -19.22
CA ILE A 373 -15.84 9.15 -18.15
C ILE A 373 -17.34 9.07 -17.80
N GLU A 374 -18.10 10.13 -18.07
CA GLU A 374 -19.57 10.20 -17.85
C GLU A 374 -20.37 9.65 -19.04
N ASP A 375 -19.78 9.61 -20.24
CA ASP A 375 -20.46 9.19 -21.45
C ASP A 375 -20.23 7.70 -21.73
N GLY A 376 -21.06 6.86 -21.13
CA GLY A 376 -20.93 5.40 -21.24
C GLY A 376 -20.80 4.86 -22.68
N LYS A 377 -21.38 5.54 -23.68
CA LYS A 377 -21.31 5.13 -25.09
C LYS A 377 -19.91 5.29 -25.67
N THR A 378 -19.21 6.38 -25.35
CA THR A 378 -17.86 6.66 -25.88
C THR A 378 -16.75 6.19 -24.94
N ARG A 379 -17.03 6.12 -23.63
CA ARG A 379 -16.10 5.66 -22.59
C ARG A 379 -15.55 4.27 -22.86
N GLU A 380 -16.42 3.29 -23.06
CA GLU A 380 -16.04 1.89 -23.24
C GLU A 380 -15.10 1.68 -24.44
N PRO A 381 -15.45 2.13 -25.66
CA PRO A 381 -14.56 1.97 -26.82
C PRO A 381 -13.27 2.78 -26.71
N ILE A 382 -13.30 4.00 -26.15
CA ILE A 382 -12.09 4.81 -25.95
C ILE A 382 -11.11 4.12 -24.99
N ILE A 383 -11.58 3.63 -23.85
CA ILE A 383 -10.71 2.94 -22.89
C ILE A 383 -10.21 1.63 -23.49
N GLN A 384 -11.04 0.86 -24.18
CA GLN A 384 -10.61 -0.36 -24.88
C GLN A 384 -9.46 -0.09 -25.85
N TYR A 385 -9.57 0.97 -26.66
CA TYR A 385 -8.50 1.37 -27.58
C TYR A 385 -7.24 1.85 -26.84
N LEU A 386 -7.38 2.66 -25.79
CA LEU A 386 -6.22 3.12 -25.00
C LEU A 386 -5.50 1.98 -24.30
N LEU A 387 -6.21 0.97 -23.79
CA LEU A 387 -5.63 -0.24 -23.22
C LEU A 387 -4.88 -1.07 -24.27
N HIS A 388 -5.44 -1.24 -25.46
CA HIS A 388 -4.74 -1.90 -26.58
C HIS A 388 -3.43 -1.17 -26.94
N ARG A 389 -3.46 0.17 -26.98
CA ARG A 389 -2.26 0.97 -27.21
C ARG A 389 -1.28 0.90 -26.04
N MET A 390 -1.77 0.83 -24.81
CA MET A 390 -0.95 0.68 -23.62
C MET A 390 -0.16 -0.65 -23.65
N GLU A 391 -0.75 -1.75 -24.11
CA GLU A 391 -0.06 -3.05 -24.21
C GLU A 391 1.18 -3.00 -25.10
N SER A 392 1.16 -2.19 -26.16
CA SER A 392 2.33 -1.99 -27.04
C SER A 392 3.53 -1.32 -26.34
N LEU A 393 3.33 -0.75 -25.16
CA LEU A 393 4.39 -0.12 -24.36
C LEU A 393 5.11 -1.09 -23.43
N ILE A 394 4.61 -2.33 -23.30
CA ILE A 394 5.17 -3.34 -22.40
C ILE A 394 6.35 -4.01 -23.10
N ASP A 395 7.53 -3.40 -22.98
CA ASP A 395 8.77 -3.82 -23.64
C ASP A 395 9.79 -4.48 -22.69
N GLY A 396 9.36 -4.82 -21.47
CA GLY A 396 10.19 -5.42 -20.43
C GLY A 396 10.77 -4.41 -19.43
N ARG A 397 10.67 -3.09 -19.69
CA ARG A 397 10.91 -2.08 -18.66
C ARG A 397 9.84 -2.14 -17.57
N PRO A 398 10.13 -1.67 -16.34
CA PRO A 398 9.10 -1.47 -15.33
C PRO A 398 7.94 -0.65 -15.89
N PHE A 399 6.73 -1.14 -15.70
CA PHE A 399 5.53 -0.56 -16.26
C PHE A 399 4.53 -0.27 -15.14
N ILE A 400 3.96 0.93 -15.15
CA ILE A 400 2.92 1.36 -14.21
C ILE A 400 1.78 1.94 -15.03
N TYR A 401 0.57 1.45 -14.81
CA TYR A 401 -0.63 2.15 -15.25
C TYR A 401 -1.39 2.69 -14.04
N VAL A 402 -1.98 3.86 -14.20
CA VAL A 402 -2.72 4.56 -13.15
C VAL A 402 -4.08 4.94 -13.70
N MET A 403 -5.12 4.63 -12.95
CA MET A 403 -6.49 5.05 -13.24
C MET A 403 -7.03 5.85 -12.07
N ASP A 404 -7.16 7.18 -12.25
CA ASP A 404 -7.89 7.98 -11.27
C ASP A 404 -9.39 7.64 -11.34
N GLU A 405 -10.09 7.69 -10.21
CA GLU A 405 -11.55 7.42 -10.16
C GLU A 405 -11.99 6.10 -10.82
N PHE A 406 -11.20 5.05 -10.59
CA PHE A 406 -11.42 3.69 -11.07
C PHE A 406 -12.84 3.14 -10.85
N TRP A 407 -13.56 3.59 -9.81
CA TRP A 407 -14.93 3.12 -9.56
C TRP A 407 -15.91 3.47 -10.69
N LYS A 408 -15.73 4.59 -11.40
CA LYS A 408 -16.57 4.94 -12.57
C LYS A 408 -16.29 4.05 -13.77
N VAL A 409 -15.05 3.60 -13.88
CA VAL A 409 -14.59 2.64 -14.89
C VAL A 409 -15.28 1.28 -14.65
N LEU A 410 -15.42 0.87 -13.38
CA LEU A 410 -16.14 -0.36 -12.99
C LEU A 410 -17.66 -0.34 -13.24
N GLU A 411 -18.27 0.84 -13.41
CA GLU A 411 -19.69 0.94 -13.81
C GLU A 411 -19.90 0.54 -15.28
N GLY A 412 -18.83 0.44 -16.07
CA GLY A 412 -18.87 -0.10 -17.43
C GLY A 412 -19.30 -1.57 -17.50
N LYS A 413 -19.76 -1.99 -18.69
CA LYS A 413 -19.96 -3.41 -19.02
C LYS A 413 -18.68 -3.94 -19.69
N GLY A 414 -18.62 -5.26 -19.93
CA GLY A 414 -17.61 -5.88 -20.79
C GLY A 414 -16.16 -5.89 -20.27
N GLY A 415 -15.21 -5.80 -21.22
CA GLY A 415 -13.77 -6.04 -21.01
C GLY A 415 -13.08 -5.12 -20.00
N LEU A 416 -13.68 -3.97 -19.68
CA LEU A 416 -13.22 -3.11 -18.59
C LEU A 416 -13.36 -3.74 -17.20
N LYS A 417 -14.40 -4.55 -16.97
CA LYS A 417 -14.54 -5.31 -15.73
C LYS A 417 -13.60 -6.49 -15.64
N ASP A 418 -13.21 -7.07 -16.78
CA ASP A 418 -12.29 -8.20 -16.82
C ASP A 418 -10.83 -7.74 -16.73
N PHE A 419 -10.49 -6.55 -17.25
CA PHE A 419 -9.21 -5.87 -17.00
C PHE A 419 -9.03 -5.43 -15.53
N ALA A 420 -10.15 -5.23 -14.83
CA ALA A 420 -10.18 -4.86 -13.41
C ALA A 420 -10.08 -6.03 -12.43
N LYS A 421 -10.18 -7.29 -12.90
CA LYS A 421 -9.99 -8.51 -12.10
C LYS A 421 -8.54 -8.96 -12.16
#